data_AF-A0A525IHG0-F1
#
_entry.id   AF-A0A525IHG0-F1
#
_cell.length_a   1.000
_cell.length_b   1.000
_cell.length_c   1.000
_cell.angle_alpha   90.00
_cell.angle_beta   90.00
_cell.angle_gamma   90.00
#
_symmetry.space_group_name_H-M   'P 1'
#
loop_
_entity.id
_entity.type
_entity.pdbx_description
1 polymer ?
#
loop_
_entity_poly.entity_id
_entity_poly.type
_entity_poly.pdbx_seq_one_letter_code
_entity_poly.pdbx_strand_id
1 'polypeptide(L)'
;MRILYVYCHPLPDSFHAAIRAAALTALRPAGHAIDLLDLYAESFVPVLPAEACRNYRDPPRNQIGVENEVARLKSADALVVQFPTWCFGPPAMFKGFLDRLLLPGVAMDMSE
;
A
#
# COMPACT_ATOMS: atom_id res chain seq x y z
N MET A 1 13.71 1.89 12.45
CA MET A 1 12.27 2.06 12.12
C MET A 1 11.85 0.99 11.14
N ARG A 2 10.61 0.53 11.21
CA ARG A 2 9.96 -0.30 10.19
C ARG A 2 9.35 0.60 9.11
N ILE A 3 9.79 0.43 7.87
CA ILE A 3 9.27 1.19 6.72
C ILE A 3 8.46 0.23 5.86
N LEU A 4 7.20 0.58 5.62
CA LEU A 4 6.41 -0.05 4.55
C LEU A 4 6.72 0.70 3.25
N TYR A 5 7.35 0.01 2.31
CA TYR A 5 7.69 0.52 0.99
C TYR A 5 6.65 0.02 -0.02
N VAL A 6 5.66 0.85 -0.33
CA VAL A 6 4.64 0.55 -1.34
C VAL A 6 5.18 0.90 -2.73
N TYR A 7 5.41 -0.12 -3.54
CA TYR A 7 5.88 -0.01 -4.91
C TYR A 7 4.76 -0.35 -5.90
N CYS A 8 4.53 0.53 -6.87
CA CYS A 8 3.47 0.36 -7.85
C CYS A 8 3.99 0.62 -9.27
N HIS A 9 4.51 -0.41 -9.91
CA HIS A 9 4.85 -0.39 -11.33
C HIS A 9 4.81 -1.81 -11.92
N PRO A 10 4.22 -2.03 -13.12
CA PRO A 10 4.07 -3.37 -13.69
C PRO A 10 5.36 -3.96 -14.26
N LEU A 11 6.26 -3.12 -14.78
CA LEU A 11 7.49 -3.57 -15.43
C LEU A 11 8.65 -3.71 -14.43
N PRO A 12 9.29 -4.89 -14.35
CA PRO A 12 10.38 -5.18 -13.41
C PRO A 12 11.71 -4.52 -13.79
N ASP A 13 11.86 -4.06 -15.02
CA ASP A 13 13.05 -3.44 -15.63
C ASP A 13 12.86 -1.93 -15.92
N SER A 14 11.83 -1.31 -15.34
CA SER A 14 11.57 0.12 -15.48
C SER A 14 12.56 1.01 -14.73
N PHE A 15 12.56 2.31 -15.05
CA PHE A 15 13.27 3.31 -14.25
C PHE A 15 12.79 3.34 -12.79
N HIS A 16 11.50 3.11 -12.54
CA HIS A 16 10.98 2.96 -11.18
C HIS A 16 11.58 1.74 -10.46
N ALA A 17 11.83 0.63 -11.17
CA ALA A 17 12.49 -0.54 -10.58
C ALA A 17 13.94 -0.20 -10.17
N ALA A 18 14.65 0.60 -10.97
CA ALA A 18 15.98 1.10 -10.63
C ALA A 18 15.96 2.01 -9.39
N ILE A 19 15.01 2.96 -9.30
CA ILE A 19 14.82 3.80 -8.10
C ILE A 19 14.57 2.94 -6.86
N ARG A 20 13.68 1.94 -6.97
CA ARG A 20 13.38 1.01 -5.86
C ARG A 20 14.65 0.28 -5.40
N ALA A 21 15.42 -0.26 -6.34
CA ALA A 21 16.66 -0.97 -6.02
C ALA A 21 17.68 -0.06 -5.30
N ALA A 22 17.85 1.17 -5.79
CA ALA A 22 18.71 2.17 -5.14
C ALA A 22 18.23 2.51 -3.73
N ALA A 23 16.92 2.75 -3.55
CA ALA A 23 16.33 3.06 -2.24
C ALA A 23 16.52 1.90 -1.24
N LEU A 24 16.26 0.66 -1.64
CA LEU A 24 16.47 -0.52 -0.78
C LEU A 24 17.94 -0.72 -0.41
N THR A 25 18.86 -0.40 -1.32
CA THR A 25 20.31 -0.47 -1.10
C THR A 25 20.79 0.58 -0.10
N ALA A 26 20.15 1.76 -0.06
CA ALA A 26 20.49 2.82 0.88
C ALA A 26 19.82 2.65 2.26
N LEU A 27 18.54 2.28 2.29
CA LEU A 27 17.75 2.26 3.52
C LEU A 27 18.09 1.09 4.45
N ARG A 28 18.41 -0.09 3.90
CA ARG A 28 18.73 -1.28 4.73
C ARG A 28 20.01 -1.08 5.56
N PRO A 29 21.16 -0.62 4.99
CA PRO A 29 22.36 -0.34 5.78
C PRO A 29 22.20 0.79 6.81
N ALA A 30 21.25 1.70 6.60
CA ALA A 30 20.92 2.76 7.56
C ALA A 30 20.13 2.26 8.79
N GLY A 31 19.91 0.94 8.93
CA GLY A 31 19.27 0.34 10.10
C GLY A 31 17.74 0.31 10.05
N HIS A 32 17.14 0.55 8.88
CA HIS A 32 15.69 0.44 8.70
C HIS A 32 15.27 -1.00 8.34
N ALA A 33 14.22 -1.50 8.98
CA ALA A 33 13.57 -2.75 8.59
C ALA A 33 12.58 -2.44 7.46
N ILE A 34 12.87 -2.91 6.24
CA ILE A 34 12.05 -2.62 5.08
C ILE A 34 11.10 -3.77 4.79
N ASP A 35 9.80 -3.47 4.83
CA ASP A 35 8.73 -4.30 4.32
C ASP A 35 8.34 -3.80 2.92
N LEU A 36 8.74 -4.51 1.86
CA LEU A 36 8.44 -4.13 0.47
C LEU A 36 7.08 -4.71 0.07
N LEU A 37 6.11 -3.83 -0.17
CA LEU A 37 4.80 -4.16 -0.76
C LEU A 37 4.81 -3.82 -2.24
N ASP A 38 5.08 -4.81 -3.09
CA ASP A 38 5.03 -4.64 -4.55
C ASP A 38 3.65 -5.01 -5.07
N LEU A 39 2.80 -4.02 -5.34
CA LEU A 39 1.38 -4.23 -5.66
C LEU A 39 1.17 -5.10 -6.90
N TYR A 40 2.06 -5.02 -7.88
CA TYR A 40 1.96 -5.83 -9.09
C TYR A 40 2.52 -7.24 -8.87
N ALA A 41 3.70 -7.36 -8.24
CA ALA A 41 4.29 -8.67 -7.98
C ALA A 41 3.47 -9.51 -6.97
N GLU A 42 2.82 -8.86 -6.01
CA GLU A 42 1.92 -9.50 -5.03
C GLU A 42 0.48 -9.67 -5.55
N SER A 43 0.21 -9.33 -6.82
CA SER A 43 -1.11 -9.48 -7.45
C SER A 43 -2.24 -8.84 -6.65
N PHE A 44 -1.99 -7.65 -6.08
CA PHE A 44 -3.00 -6.92 -5.32
C PHE A 44 -4.21 -6.63 -6.22
N VAL A 45 -5.42 -6.84 -5.68
CA VAL A 45 -6.67 -6.56 -6.39
C VAL A 45 -7.11 -5.14 -6.08
N PRO A 46 -7.03 -4.17 -7.01
CA PRO A 46 -7.30 -2.77 -6.70
C PRO A 46 -8.80 -2.41 -6.67
N VAL A 47 -9.66 -3.30 -7.17
CA VAL A 47 -11.10 -3.05 -7.23
C VAL A 47 -11.72 -3.25 -5.86
N LEU A 48 -12.44 -2.24 -5.36
CA LEU A 48 -13.22 -2.34 -4.13
C LEU A 48 -14.44 -3.27 -4.35
N PRO A 49 -14.54 -4.40 -3.63
CA PRO A 49 -15.70 -5.28 -3.75
C PRO A 49 -16.97 -4.64 -3.19
N ALA A 50 -18.14 -5.02 -3.74
CA ALA A 50 -19.43 -4.49 -3.28
C ALA A 50 -19.69 -4.76 -1.79
N GLU A 51 -19.31 -5.93 -1.29
CA GLU A 51 -19.46 -6.28 0.13
C GLU A 51 -18.58 -5.41 1.04
N ALA A 52 -17.31 -5.20 0.65
CA ALA A 52 -16.42 -4.29 1.38
C ALA A 52 -16.97 -2.85 1.41
N CYS A 53 -17.55 -2.38 0.30
CA CYS A 53 -18.22 -1.08 0.24
C CYS A 53 -19.44 -1.00 1.19
N ARG A 54 -20.28 -2.05 1.24
CA ARG A 54 -21.41 -2.11 2.18
C ARG A 54 -20.95 -2.10 3.64
N ASN A 55 -19.82 -2.75 3.91
CA ASN A 55 -19.27 -2.88 5.26
C ASN A 55 -18.34 -1.72 5.66
N TYR A 56 -18.14 -0.71 4.80
CA TYR A 56 -17.09 0.32 4.95
C TYR A 56 -16.99 0.94 6.35
N ARG A 57 -18.13 1.17 7.01
CA ARG A 57 -18.21 1.81 8.35
C ARG A 57 -18.08 0.85 9.54
N ASP A 58 -17.98 -0.45 9.32
CA ASP A 58 -17.88 -1.48 10.35
C ASP A 58 -16.41 -1.96 10.40
N PRO A 59 -15.57 -1.48 11.34
CA PRO A 59 -14.14 -1.79 11.34
C PRO A 59 -13.81 -3.29 11.42
N PRO A 60 -14.53 -4.12 12.20
CA PRO A 60 -14.37 -5.57 12.12
C PRO A 60 -14.64 -6.17 10.73
N ARG A 61 -15.60 -5.64 9.97
CA ARG A 61 -16.01 -6.22 8.68
C ARG A 61 -15.39 -5.56 7.45
N ASN A 62 -14.93 -4.31 7.54
CA ASN A 62 -14.33 -3.60 6.42
C ASN A 62 -12.91 -4.08 6.08
N GLN A 63 -12.26 -4.83 6.98
CA GLN A 63 -10.92 -5.38 6.82
C GLN A 63 -10.91 -6.81 6.21
N ILE A 64 -12.07 -7.41 5.96
CA ILE A 64 -12.16 -8.78 5.44
C ILE A 64 -11.50 -8.87 4.05
N GLY A 65 -10.54 -9.79 3.91
CA GLY A 65 -9.79 -10.02 2.67
C GLY A 65 -8.69 -8.98 2.38
N VAL A 66 -8.34 -8.16 3.36
CA VAL A 66 -7.20 -7.21 3.33
C VAL A 66 -6.43 -7.17 4.66
N GLU A 67 -6.61 -8.19 5.50
CA GLU A 67 -6.10 -8.25 6.87
C GLU A 67 -4.57 -8.15 6.91
N ASN A 68 -3.90 -8.80 5.94
CA ASN A 68 -2.45 -8.79 5.82
C ASN A 68 -1.92 -7.40 5.50
N GLU A 69 -2.49 -6.73 4.51
CA GLU A 69 -2.10 -5.37 4.11
C GLU A 69 -2.35 -4.37 5.24
N VAL A 70 -3.48 -4.51 5.95
CA VAL A 70 -3.80 -3.68 7.12
C VAL A 70 -2.81 -3.93 8.25
N ALA A 71 -2.41 -5.17 8.51
CA ALA A 71 -1.40 -5.48 9.52
C ALA A 71 -0.03 -4.87 9.15
N ARG A 72 0.37 -4.93 7.87
CA ARG A 72 1.59 -4.29 7.37
C ARG A 72 1.56 -2.79 7.59
N LEU A 73 0.46 -2.13 7.20
CA LEU A 73 0.23 -0.69 7.42
C LEU A 73 0.32 -0.31 8.90
N LYS A 74 -0.38 -1.04 9.78
CA LYS A 74 -0.37 -0.76 11.24
C LYS A 74 0.98 -1.01 11.90
N SER A 75 1.83 -1.86 11.32
CA SER A 75 3.16 -2.15 11.87
C SER A 75 4.22 -1.13 11.46
N ALA A 76 3.95 -0.30 10.45
CA ALA A 76 4.92 0.61 9.88
C ALA A 76 5.07 1.89 10.71
N ASP A 77 6.30 2.30 10.97
CA ASP A 77 6.62 3.61 11.55
C ASP A 77 6.65 4.71 10.47
N ALA A 78 6.88 4.32 9.22
CA ALA A 78 6.93 5.22 8.07
C ALA A 78 6.46 4.52 6.80
N LEU A 79 5.88 5.30 5.89
CA LEU A 79 5.41 4.84 4.58
C LEU A 79 6.23 5.50 3.47
N VAL A 80 6.81 4.69 2.58
CA VAL A 80 7.35 5.16 1.30
C VAL A 80 6.40 4.71 0.22
N VAL A 81 5.94 5.65 -0.60
CA VAL A 81 5.02 5.37 -1.71
C VAL A 81 5.71 5.74 -3.01
N GLN A 82 5.93 4.74 -3.86
CA GLN A 82 6.61 4.92 -5.13
C GLN A 82 5.73 4.47 -6.30
N PHE A 83 5.34 5.42 -7.14
CA PHE A 83 4.59 5.17 -8.37
C PHE A 83 4.93 6.22 -9.44
N PRO A 84 4.80 5.89 -10.74
CA PRO A 84 4.86 6.88 -11.81
C PRO A 84 3.60 7.73 -11.83
N THR A 85 3.69 9.00 -12.22
CA THR A 85 2.49 9.83 -12.45
C THR A 85 1.86 9.48 -13.80
N TRP A 86 0.64 8.96 -13.79
CA TRP A 86 -0.14 8.63 -14.98
C TRP A 86 -1.40 9.48 -15.03
N CYS A 87 -1.67 10.13 -16.16
CA CYS A 87 -2.84 11.00 -16.33
C CYS A 87 -2.99 12.03 -15.18
N PHE A 88 -1.88 12.66 -14.78
CA PHE A 88 -1.83 13.63 -13.67
C PHE A 88 -2.18 13.09 -12.28
N GLY A 89 -2.12 11.77 -12.08
CA GLY A 89 -2.38 11.14 -10.78
C GLY A 89 -1.63 9.83 -10.58
N PRO A 90 -1.96 9.08 -9.51
CA PRO A 90 -1.39 7.76 -9.29
C PRO A 90 -1.95 6.73 -10.28
N PRO A 91 -1.25 5.61 -10.53
CA PRO A 91 -1.79 4.46 -11.24
C PRO A 91 -3.08 3.95 -10.58
N ALA A 92 -3.99 3.40 -11.39
CA ALA A 92 -5.24 2.80 -10.89
C ALA A 92 -5.00 1.73 -9.82
N MET A 93 -3.90 0.97 -9.95
CA MET A 93 -3.45 -0.01 -8.95
C MET A 93 -3.25 0.62 -7.56
N PHE A 94 -2.50 1.74 -7.50
CA PHE A 94 -2.27 2.43 -6.23
C PHE A 94 -3.51 3.17 -5.73
N LYS A 95 -4.34 3.74 -6.61
CA LYS A 95 -5.62 4.34 -6.20
C LYS A 95 -6.54 3.30 -5.55
N GLY A 96 -6.60 2.09 -6.09
CA GLY A 96 -7.34 0.98 -5.51
C GLY A 96 -6.78 0.51 -4.16
N PHE A 97 -5.46 0.55 -3.98
CA PHE A 97 -4.83 0.32 -2.67
C PHE A 97 -5.33 1.32 -1.63
N LEU A 98 -5.40 2.61 -1.97
CA LEU A 98 -5.97 3.63 -1.09
C LEU A 98 -7.45 3.34 -0.78
N ASP A 99 -8.25 3.06 -1.80
CA ASP A 99 -9.70 2.82 -1.65
C ASP A 99 -10.02 1.61 -0.77
N ARG A 100 -9.16 0.59 -0.79
CA ARG A 100 -9.37 -0.64 -0.02
C ARG A 100 -8.75 -0.62 1.37
N LEU A 101 -7.79 0.26 1.66
CA LEU A 101 -7.00 0.18 2.90
C LEU A 101 -7.01 1.45 3.76
N LEU A 102 -7.31 2.61 3.19
CA LEU A 102 -7.60 3.81 3.98
C LEU A 102 -9.03 3.72 4.51
N LEU A 103 -9.23 2.83 5.46
CA LEU A 103 -10.52 2.48 6.04
C LEU A 103 -10.71 3.10 7.44
N PRO A 104 -11.97 3.25 7.89
CA PRO A 104 -12.28 3.53 9.29
C PRO A 104 -11.72 2.45 10.22
N GLY A 105 -11.05 2.86 11.30
CA GLY A 105 -10.34 1.95 12.22
C GLY A 105 -8.97 1.46 11.71
N VAL A 106 -8.53 1.97 10.56
CA VAL A 106 -7.17 1.77 10.02
C VAL A 106 -6.47 3.11 9.84
N ALA A 107 -7.00 3.98 8.99
CA ALA A 107 -6.37 5.26 8.66
C ALA A 107 -7.19 6.48 9.09
N MET A 108 -8.47 6.29 9.38
CA MET A 108 -9.39 7.34 9.81
C MET A 108 -10.16 6.89 11.05
N ASP A 109 -10.45 7.86 11.90
CA ASP A 109 -11.46 7.70 12.93
C ASP A 109 -12.78 8.29 12.43
N MET A 110 -13.86 7.55 12.63
CA MET A 110 -15.22 7.93 12.25
C MET A 110 -16.22 7.78 13.41
N SER A 111 -15.73 7.59 14.65
CA SER A 111 -16.60 7.76 15.82
C SER A 111 -17.04 9.21 15.93
N GLU A 112 -18.32 9.42 16.28
CA GLU A 112 -18.83 10.75 16.64
C GLU A 112 -18.21 11.29 17.92
#